data_AF-A0A528V4I6-F1
#
_entry.id   AF-A0A528V4I6-F1
#
_cell.length_a   1.000
_cell.length_b   1.000
_cell.length_c   1.000
_cell.angle_alpha   90.00
_cell.angle_beta   90.00
_cell.angle_gamma   90.00
#
_symmetry.space_group_name_H-M   'P 1'
#
loop_
_entity.id
_entity.type
_entity.pdbx_description
1 polymer ?
#
loop_
_entity_poly.entity_id
_entity_poly.type
_entity_poly.pdbx_seq_one_letter_code
_entity_poly.pdbx_strand_id
1 'polypeptide(L)'
;ALAFALLGAIESLLSAVVADGMTGRRHRSACELVAQGFANIASALFGGICTTGTIARTATNVRAGAHGPVSGIIHSALLLALMLVAAPLASYIPLAALAGVLA
;
A
#
# COMPACT_ATOMS: atom_id res chain seq x y z
N ALA A 1 -11.45 7.88 -14.23
CA ALA A 1 -11.63 6.50 -13.74
C ALA A 1 -10.72 5.50 -14.48
N LEU A 2 -10.84 5.34 -15.80
CA LEU A 2 -10.10 4.33 -16.56
C LEU A 2 -8.57 4.48 -16.47
N ALA A 3 -8.04 5.71 -16.63
CA ALA A 3 -6.61 5.97 -16.52
C ALA A 3 -6.04 5.60 -15.13
N PHE A 4 -6.72 5.98 -14.05
CA PHE A 4 -6.31 5.63 -12.69
C PHE A 4 -6.39 4.12 -12.42
N ALA A 5 -7.41 3.45 -12.95
CA ALA A 5 -7.53 2.00 -12.84
C ALA A 5 -6.38 1.28 -13.56
N LEU A 6 -6.02 1.71 -14.77
CA LEU A 6 -4.90 1.16 -15.53
C LEU A 6 -3.56 1.44 -14.84
N LEU A 7 -3.32 2.67 -14.40
CA LEU A 7 -2.10 3.05 -13.68
C LEU A 7 -1.94 2.22 -12.40
N GLY A 8 -3.00 2.13 -11.59
CA GLY A 8 -2.97 1.32 -10.38
C GLY A 8 -2.76 -0.16 -10.68
N ALA A 9 -3.40 -0.71 -11.71
CA ALA A 9 -3.21 -2.10 -12.12
C ALA A 9 -1.75 -2.39 -12.49
N ILE A 10 -1.12 -1.49 -13.25
CA ILE A 10 0.29 -1.61 -13.63
C ILE A 10 1.18 -1.61 -12.38
N GLU A 11 1.01 -0.64 -11.48
CA GLU A 11 1.80 -0.53 -10.24
C GLU A 11 1.62 -1.72 -9.30
N SER A 12 0.40 -2.24 -9.15
CA SER A 12 0.14 -3.42 -8.32
C SER A 12 0.77 -4.68 -8.92
N LEU A 13 0.69 -4.85 -10.24
CA LEU A 13 1.33 -5.99 -10.92
C LEU A 13 2.85 -5.87 -10.92
N LEU A 14 3.41 -4.67 -11.10
CA LEU A 14 4.85 -4.45 -10.97
C LEU A 14 5.34 -4.76 -9.55
N SER A 15 4.61 -4.33 -8.52
CA SER A 15 4.88 -4.71 -7.13
C SER A 15 4.85 -6.22 -6.92
N ALA A 16 3.87 -6.92 -7.51
CA ALA A 16 3.74 -8.36 -7.40
C ALA A 16 4.89 -9.09 -8.12
N VAL A 17 5.32 -8.61 -9.29
CA VAL A 17 6.49 -9.15 -10.03
C VAL A 17 7.78 -8.98 -9.24
N VAL A 18 7.98 -7.83 -8.59
CA VAL A 18 9.15 -7.62 -7.72
C VAL A 18 9.10 -8.55 -6.51
N ALA A 19 7.94 -8.71 -5.88
CA ALA A 19 7.77 -9.65 -4.76
C ALA A 19 8.04 -11.10 -5.16
N ASP A 20 7.57 -11.51 -6.33
CA ASP A 20 7.83 -12.84 -6.90
C ASP A 20 9.32 -13.09 -7.08
N GLY A 21 10.04 -12.12 -7.68
CA GLY A 21 11.49 -12.21 -7.87
C GLY A 21 12.28 -12.30 -6.56
N MET A 22 11.76 -11.71 -5.48
CA MET A 22 12.41 -11.74 -4.16
C MET A 22 12.06 -12.97 -3.32
N THR A 23 10.88 -13.57 -3.55
CA THR A 23 10.37 -14.68 -2.73
C THR A 23 10.46 -16.04 -3.43
N GLY A 24 10.75 -16.07 -4.73
CA GLY A 24 10.74 -17.28 -5.56
C GLY A 24 9.33 -17.85 -5.79
N ARG A 25 8.27 -17.10 -5.45
CA ARG A 25 6.88 -17.49 -5.66
C ARG A 25 6.33 -16.85 -6.95
N ARG A 26 5.11 -17.24 -7.32
CA ARG A 26 4.39 -16.67 -8.45
C ARG A 26 3.04 -16.14 -8.00
N HIS A 27 2.80 -14.85 -8.22
CA HIS A 27 1.53 -14.23 -7.97
C HIS A 27 0.47 -14.68 -9.00
N ARG A 28 -0.79 -14.45 -8.68
CA ARG A 28 -1.92 -14.64 -9.60
C ARG A 28 -2.45 -13.26 -9.99
N SER A 29 -2.11 -12.79 -11.19
CA SER A 29 -2.44 -11.42 -11.64
C SER A 29 -3.94 -11.11 -11.60
N ALA A 30 -4.81 -12.06 -11.97
CA ALA A 30 -6.26 -11.89 -11.86
C ALA A 30 -6.73 -11.71 -10.41
N CYS A 31 -6.13 -12.44 -9.46
CA CYS A 31 -6.44 -12.31 -8.04
C CYS A 31 -5.97 -10.95 -7.49
N GLU A 32 -4.80 -10.48 -7.93
CA GLU A 32 -4.26 -9.17 -7.55
C GLU A 32 -5.16 -8.02 -8.03
N LEU A 33 -5.58 -8.07 -9.31
CA LEU A 33 -6.47 -7.08 -9.90
C LEU A 33 -7.85 -7.05 -9.22
N VAL A 34 -8.42 -8.22 -8.94
CA VAL A 34 -9.71 -8.32 -8.22
C VAL A 34 -9.57 -7.80 -6.79
N ALA A 35 -8.51 -8.18 -6.08
CA ALA A 35 -8.24 -7.70 -4.73
C ALA A 35 -8.08 -6.17 -4.68
N GLN A 36 -7.33 -5.59 -5.64
CA GLN A 36 -7.18 -4.15 -5.77
C GLN A 36 -8.51 -3.45 -6.09
N GLY A 37 -9.35 -4.07 -6.92
CA GLY A 37 -10.70 -3.59 -7.19
C GLY A 37 -11.54 -3.49 -5.91
N PHE A 38 -11.58 -4.58 -5.13
CA PHE A 38 -12.26 -4.60 -3.83
C PHE A 38 -11.67 -3.60 -2.83
N ALA A 39 -10.35 -3.45 -2.79
CA ALA A 39 -9.68 -2.48 -1.92
C ALA A 39 -10.10 -1.04 -2.26
N ASN A 40 -10.23 -0.71 -3.55
CA ASN A 40 -10.67 0.61 -3.99
C ASN A 40 -12.15 0.87 -3.73
N ILE A 41 -13.02 -0.13 -3.91
CA ILE A 41 -14.44 -0.03 -3.54
C ILE A 41 -14.55 0.22 -2.03
N ALA A 42 -13.84 -0.57 -1.21
CA ALA A 42 -13.82 -0.38 0.23
C ALA A 42 -13.30 1.01 0.61
N SER A 43 -12.17 1.46 0.03
CA SER A 43 -11.61 2.80 0.27
C SER A 43 -12.64 3.89 0.02
N ALA A 44 -13.34 3.83 -1.13
CA ALA A 44 -14.35 4.82 -1.49
C ALA A 44 -15.53 4.88 -0.50
N LEU A 45 -15.96 3.74 0.06
CA LEU A 45 -17.03 3.68 1.05
C LEU A 45 -16.67 4.40 2.36
N PHE A 46 -15.38 4.49 2.70
CA PHE A 46 -14.89 5.20 3.88
C PHE A 46 -14.37 6.62 3.57
N GLY A 47 -14.67 7.17 2.39
CA GLY A 47 -14.20 8.50 1.96
C GLY A 47 -12.71 8.55 1.61
N GLY A 48 -12.10 7.39 1.39
CA GLY A 48 -10.69 7.25 1.01
C GLY A 48 -10.42 7.54 -0.46
N ILE A 49 -9.13 7.58 -0.80
CA ILE A 49 -8.63 7.80 -2.17
C ILE A 49 -8.31 6.47 -2.87
N CYS A 50 -8.02 6.53 -4.17
CA CYS A 50 -7.54 5.38 -4.91
C CYS A 50 -6.26 4.80 -4.29
N THR A 51 -6.21 3.47 -4.20
CA THR A 51 -5.11 2.68 -3.63
C THR A 51 -4.50 1.77 -4.68
N THR A 52 -3.20 1.50 -4.52
CA THR A 52 -2.40 0.65 -5.41
C THR A 52 -1.31 -0.07 -4.61
N GLY A 53 -0.77 -1.17 -5.14
CA GLY A 53 0.45 -1.77 -4.63
C GLY A 53 1.65 -0.83 -4.75
N THR A 54 2.55 -0.86 -3.77
CA THR A 54 3.75 0.00 -3.74
C THR A 54 5.02 -0.85 -3.67
N ILE A 55 5.87 -0.75 -4.69
CA ILE A 55 7.06 -1.59 -4.85
C ILE A 55 7.99 -1.44 -3.63
N ALA A 56 8.24 -0.21 -3.21
CA ALA A 56 9.15 0.08 -2.10
C ALA A 56 8.71 -0.58 -0.78
N ARG A 57 7.42 -0.50 -0.42
CA ARG A 57 6.90 -1.14 0.80
C ARG A 57 6.98 -2.66 0.68
N THR A 58 6.61 -3.21 -0.46
CA THR A 58 6.64 -4.66 -0.70
C THR A 58 8.07 -5.21 -0.60
N ALA A 59 9.04 -4.54 -1.24
CA ALA A 59 10.45 -4.93 -1.18
C ALA A 59 11.01 -4.84 0.25
N THR A 60 10.69 -3.76 0.97
CA THR A 60 11.10 -3.59 2.37
C THR A 60 10.51 -4.68 3.25
N ASN A 61 9.23 -5.00 3.05
CA ASN A 61 8.53 -6.01 3.83
C ASN A 61 9.09 -7.42 3.59
N VAL A 62 9.39 -7.78 2.34
CA VAL A 62 10.02 -9.06 2.01
C VAL A 62 11.44 -9.15 2.60
N ARG A 63 12.23 -8.07 2.53
CA ARG A 63 13.57 -8.01 3.16
C ARG A 63 13.51 -8.11 4.69
N ALA A 64 12.44 -7.62 5.30
CA ALA A 64 12.17 -7.76 6.72
C ALA A 64 11.66 -9.17 7.11
N GLY A 65 11.59 -10.12 6.16
CA GLY A 65 11.18 -11.51 6.43
C GLY A 65 9.67 -11.74 6.41
N ALA A 66 8.86 -10.81 5.88
CA ALA A 66 7.42 -11.04 5.78
C ALA A 66 7.09 -12.08 4.70
N HIS A 67 6.19 -13.02 5.03
CA HIS A 67 5.86 -14.15 4.17
C HIS A 67 4.37 -14.32 3.87
N GLY A 68 3.52 -13.42 4.39
CA GLY A 68 2.07 -13.48 4.27
C GLY A 68 1.38 -12.13 4.55
N PRO A 69 0.04 -12.11 4.51
CA PRO A 69 -0.76 -10.88 4.58
C PRO A 69 -0.73 -10.19 5.96
N VAL A 70 -0.32 -10.93 6.99
CA VAL A 70 -0.33 -10.48 8.40
C VAL A 70 0.48 -9.20 8.59
N SER A 71 1.62 -9.04 7.92
CA SER A 71 2.41 -7.80 8.01
C SER A 71 1.61 -6.57 7.57
N GLY A 72 0.85 -6.69 6.47
CA GLY A 72 -0.01 -5.61 5.98
C GLY A 72 -1.17 -5.29 6.94
N ILE A 73 -1.76 -6.31 7.55
CA ILE A 73 -2.85 -6.16 8.54
C ILE A 73 -2.33 -5.44 9.80
N ILE A 74 -1.19 -5.88 10.34
CA ILE A 74 -0.57 -5.22 11.50
C ILE A 74 -0.22 -3.78 11.16
N HIS A 75 0.35 -3.54 9.98
CA HIS A 75 0.72 -2.21 9.55
C HIS A 75 -0.49 -1.26 9.46
N SER A 76 -1.61 -1.73 8.89
CA SER A 76 -2.84 -0.93 8.78
C SER A 76 -3.49 -0.67 10.13
N ALA A 77 -3.51 -1.66 11.03
CA ALA A 77 -3.98 -1.49 12.41
C ALA A 77 -3.10 -0.49 13.20
N LEU A 78 -1.77 -0.56 13.03
CA LEU A 78 -0.83 0.37 13.65
C LEU A 78 -1.06 1.81 13.16
N LEU A 79 -1.23 2.01 11.84
CA LEU A 79 -1.54 3.33 11.29
C LEU A 79 -2.87 3.86 11.81
N LEU A 80 -3.91 3.03 11.90
CA LEU A 80 -5.20 3.43 12.46
C LEU A 80 -5.06 3.86 13.93
N ALA A 81 -4.39 3.05 14.75
CA ALA A 81 -4.16 3.39 16.15
C ALA A 81 -3.35 4.69 16.31
N LEU A 82 -2.31 4.87 15.50
CA LEU A 82 -1.50 6.09 15.48
C LEU A 82 -2.35 7.31 15.10
N MET A 83 -3.22 7.18 14.10
CA MET A 83 -4.11 8.28 13.71
C MET A 83 -5.09 8.63 14.83
N LEU A 84 -5.66 7.64 15.53
CA LEU A 84 -6.60 7.89 16.63
C LEU A 84 -5.94 8.59 17.84
N VAL A 85 -4.66 8.31 18.12
CA VAL A 85 -3.95 8.84 19.29
C VAL A 85 -3.13 10.10 18.97
N ALA A 86 -2.42 10.08 17.85
CA ALA A 86 -1.42 11.08 17.47
C ALA A 86 -1.90 12.06 16.39
N ALA A 87 -3.16 11.99 15.93
CA ALA A 87 -3.76 13.03 15.09
C ALA A 87 -3.50 14.47 15.57
N PRO A 88 -3.63 14.83 16.86
CA PRO A 88 -3.34 16.19 17.30
C PRO A 88 -1.86 16.56 17.23
N LEU A 89 -0.95 15.57 17.24
CA LEU A 89 0.49 15.82 17.06
C LEU A 89 0.82 16.05 15.58
N ALA A 90 0.03 15.49 14.65
CA ALA A 90 0.28 15.60 13.22
C ALA A 90 0.23 17.05 12.72
N SER A 91 -0.52 17.95 13.38
CA SER A 91 -0.57 19.37 13.02
C SER A 91 0.75 20.13 13.25
N TYR A 92 1.67 19.55 14.05
CA TYR A 92 2.98 20.15 14.31
C TYR A 92 4.05 19.72 13.31
N ILE A 93 3.74 18.83 12.36
CA ILE A 93 4.71 18.34 11.39
C ILE A 93 5.01 19.47 10.38
N PRO A 94 6.25 19.98 10.31
CA PRO A 94 6.59 21.05 9.38
C PRO A 94 6.55 20.54 7.93
N LEU A 95 5.94 21.33 7.04
CA LEU A 95 5.83 21.01 5.62
C LEU A 95 7.21 20.77 4.97
N ALA A 96 8.25 21.45 5.45
CA ALA A 96 9.63 21.24 4.99
C ALA A 96 10.14 19.81 5.26
N ALA A 97 9.77 19.20 6.39
CA ALA A 97 10.13 17.81 6.69
C ALA A 97 9.36 16.83 5.77
N LEU A 98 8.08 17.10 5.51
CA LEU A 98 7.28 16.30 4.57
C LEU A 98 7.81 16.40 3.14
N ALA A 99 8.25 17.58 2.70
CA ALA A 99 8.86 17.77 1.39
C ALA A 99 10.13 16.94 1.23
N GLY A 100 10.97 16.85 2.26
CA GLY A 100 12.18 16.01 2.24
C GLY A 100 11.91 14.50 2.19
N VAL A 101 10.73 14.05 2.64
CA VAL A 101 10.33 12.63 2.56
C VAL A 101 9.69 12.31 1.20
N LEU A 102 9.07 13.30 0.54
CA LEU A 102 8.38 13.16 -0.75
C LEU A 102 9.28 13.41 -1.97
N ALA A 103 10.43 14.06 -1.78
CA ALA A 103 11.43 14.33 -2.81
C ALA A 103 12.24 13.08 -3.17
#